data_AF-A0A1A8PVW0-F1
#
_entry.id   AF-A0A1A8PVW0-F1
#
_cell.length_a   1.000
_cell.length_b   1.000
_cell.length_c   1.000
_cell.angle_alpha   90.00
_cell.angle_beta   90.00
_cell.angle_gamma   90.00
#
_symmetry.space_group_name_H-M   'P 1'
#
loop_
_entity.id
_entity.type
_entity.pdbx_description
1 polymer ?
#
loop_
_entity_poly.entity_id
_entity_poly.type
_entity_poly.pdbx_seq_one_letter_code
_entity_poly.pdbx_strand_id
1 'polypeptide(L)'
;MDIMQYNKTTLNVPSVIWGENMEQTARQQYSDFMSKNHQGLLVSTCGLVVQPSEPHLGSSPDGIVTCTCCGKGVVEIKCPYKYRESLQGSTEDPKFCLDNSLVLKPSHTYYYQIQLHMFVCDVNYCDFVVWTKKEFIVQRVGKDHKLLQDTLPKAQEAFVSQVLPELLTRRFDPALESQRACKFCRRPDFGKTIDCNKCSSHFHYSCVNIRRKPTMWSCLDCAES
;
A
#
# COMPACT_ATOMS: atom_id res chain seq x y z
N MET A 1 -23.70 5.16 4.24
CA MET A 1 -22.65 6.18 4.30
C MET A 1 -21.35 5.47 3.92
N ASP A 2 -21.09 5.34 2.62
CA ASP A 2 -19.85 4.73 2.10
C ASP A 2 -18.77 5.81 2.08
N ILE A 3 -18.10 6.00 3.22
CA ILE A 3 -17.15 7.10 3.41
C ILE A 3 -15.93 6.98 2.49
N MET A 4 -15.61 5.79 1.96
CA MET A 4 -14.39 5.57 1.16
C MET A 4 -14.62 5.01 -0.26
N GLN A 5 -15.86 4.70 -0.67
CA GLN A 5 -16.21 4.16 -1.99
C GLN A 5 -15.17 3.18 -2.60
N TYR A 6 -14.62 2.25 -1.80
CA TYR A 6 -13.65 1.27 -2.29
C TYR A 6 -14.35 0.31 -3.26
N ASN A 7 -14.40 0.66 -4.54
CA ASN A 7 -14.57 -0.33 -5.58
C ASN A 7 -13.30 -1.17 -5.57
N LYS A 8 -13.41 -2.43 -5.16
CA LYS A 8 -12.31 -3.40 -5.13
C LYS A 8 -11.73 -3.50 -6.54
N THR A 9 -10.74 -2.67 -6.82
CA THR A 9 -10.07 -2.62 -8.12
C THR A 9 -8.96 -3.64 -8.03
N THR A 10 -9.10 -4.76 -8.72
CA THR A 10 -8.05 -5.78 -8.77
C THR A 10 -6.80 -5.13 -9.38
N LEU A 11 -5.76 -4.95 -8.56
CA LEU A 11 -4.50 -4.40 -9.01
C LEU A 11 -3.75 -5.45 -9.83
N ASN A 12 -3.87 -5.37 -11.15
CA ASN A 12 -3.19 -6.26 -12.08
C ASN A 12 -1.72 -5.86 -12.32
N VAL A 13 -0.95 -5.69 -11.24
CA VAL A 13 0.48 -5.36 -11.29
C VAL A 13 1.27 -6.64 -10.97
N PRO A 14 2.14 -7.14 -11.88
CA PRO A 14 2.85 -8.42 -11.69
C PRO A 14 3.61 -8.53 -10.36
N SER A 15 4.20 -7.43 -9.89
CA SER A 15 4.92 -7.42 -8.62
C SER A 15 4.02 -7.54 -7.40
N VAL A 16 2.81 -7.00 -7.45
CA VAL A 16 1.82 -7.11 -6.37
C VAL A 16 1.29 -8.54 -6.32
N ILE A 17 0.88 -9.09 -7.48
CA ILE A 17 0.38 -10.47 -7.59
C ILE A 17 1.44 -11.47 -7.10
N TRP A 18 2.70 -11.29 -7.49
CA TRP A 18 3.79 -12.14 -7.01
C TRP A 18 3.99 -12.06 -5.51
N GLY A 19 3.98 -10.85 -4.95
CA GLY A 19 4.07 -10.62 -3.51
C GLY A 19 2.97 -11.37 -2.76
N GLU A 20 1.72 -11.10 -3.12
CA GLU A 20 0.53 -11.71 -2.53
C GLU A 20 0.58 -13.25 -2.59
N ASN A 21 0.91 -13.82 -3.75
CA ASN A 21 0.97 -15.27 -3.92
C ASN A 21 2.08 -15.95 -3.10
N MET A 22 3.19 -15.25 -2.82
CA MET A 22 4.36 -15.84 -2.18
C MET A 22 4.47 -15.50 -0.69
N GLU A 23 3.74 -14.51 -0.21
CA GLU A 23 3.79 -14.04 1.18
C GLU A 23 3.49 -15.15 2.19
N GLN A 24 2.46 -15.98 1.93
CA GLN A 24 2.14 -17.12 2.80
C GLN A 24 3.26 -18.16 2.83
N THR A 25 3.85 -18.48 1.67
CA THR A 25 4.99 -19.41 1.57
C THR A 25 6.19 -18.89 2.35
N ALA A 26 6.54 -17.62 2.17
CA ALA A 26 7.64 -16.97 2.87
C ALA A 26 7.40 -16.91 4.40
N ARG A 27 6.16 -16.63 4.83
CA ARG A 27 5.78 -16.63 6.25
C ARG A 27 5.89 -18.01 6.88
N GLN A 28 5.48 -19.06 6.18
CA GLN A 28 5.63 -20.43 6.66
C GLN A 28 7.11 -20.79 6.83
N GLN A 29 7.95 -20.49 5.83
CA GLN A 29 9.40 -20.72 5.94
C GLN A 29 10.02 -19.92 7.09
N TYR A 30 9.57 -18.68 7.33
CA TYR A 30 9.99 -17.89 8.48
C TYR A 30 9.59 -18.55 9.82
N SER A 31 8.36 -19.01 9.96
CA SER A 31 7.90 -19.71 11.16
C SER A 31 8.72 -20.97 11.43
N ASP A 32 8.98 -21.78 10.39
CA ASP A 32 9.76 -23.02 10.49
C ASP A 32 11.24 -22.75 10.81
N PHE A 33 11.79 -21.66 10.28
CA PHE A 33 13.16 -21.26 10.55
C PHE A 33 13.34 -20.75 11.99
N MET A 34 12.45 -19.85 12.43
CA MET A 34 12.57 -19.21 13.73
C MET A 34 12.21 -20.15 14.89
N SER A 35 11.27 -21.06 14.70
CA SER A 35 10.84 -22.00 15.76
C SER A 35 11.97 -22.91 16.28
N LYS A 36 13.05 -23.09 15.50
CA LYS A 36 14.24 -23.85 15.90
C LYS A 36 14.98 -23.23 17.09
N ASN A 37 14.97 -21.90 17.19
CA ASN A 37 15.71 -21.14 18.20
C ASN A 37 14.82 -20.30 19.11
N HIS A 38 13.52 -20.21 18.82
CA HIS A 38 12.56 -19.41 19.58
C HIS A 38 11.47 -20.30 20.18
N GLN A 39 11.62 -20.61 21.47
CA GLN A 39 10.65 -21.42 22.21
C GLN A 39 9.30 -20.71 22.32
N GLY A 40 8.22 -21.45 22.01
CA GLY A 40 6.86 -20.92 22.04
C GLY A 40 6.61 -19.85 20.99
N LEU A 41 7.30 -19.92 19.84
CA LEU A 41 7.08 -19.01 18.72
C LEU A 41 5.63 -19.12 18.22
N LEU A 42 4.95 -17.99 18.15
CA LEU A 42 3.69 -17.82 17.45
C LEU A 42 3.85 -16.71 16.41
N VAL A 43 3.38 -16.97 15.20
CA VAL A 43 3.32 -16.01 14.10
C VAL A 43 1.86 -15.93 13.65
N SER A 44 1.27 -14.75 13.76
CA SER A 44 -0.14 -14.52 13.42
C SER A 44 -0.27 -13.38 12.43
N THR A 45 -1.19 -13.50 11.46
CA THR A 45 -1.53 -12.38 10.57
C THR A 45 -2.34 -11.34 11.32
N CYS A 46 -2.32 -10.10 10.83
CA CYS A 46 -3.15 -9.04 11.36
C CYS A 46 -3.71 -8.17 10.23
N GLY A 47 -4.80 -7.47 10.53
CA GLY A 47 -5.30 -6.42 9.64
C GLY A 47 -4.63 -5.08 9.94
N LEU A 48 -5.35 -3.99 9.65
CA LEU A 48 -4.90 -2.66 10.02
C LEU A 48 -4.91 -2.48 11.56
N VAL A 49 -3.76 -2.17 12.12
CA VAL A 49 -3.57 -1.68 13.49
C VAL A 49 -3.51 -0.16 13.44
N VAL A 50 -4.18 0.51 14.38
CA VAL A 50 -4.24 1.97 14.50
C VAL A 50 -3.62 2.39 15.82
N GLN A 51 -2.78 3.42 15.81
CA GLN A 51 -2.17 3.97 17.03
C GLN A 51 -3.24 4.70 17.87
N PRO A 52 -3.57 4.26 19.11
CA PRO A 52 -4.67 4.86 19.86
C PRO A 52 -4.51 6.35 20.19
N SER A 53 -3.27 6.82 20.43
CA SER A 53 -2.99 8.24 20.69
C SER A 53 -2.95 9.09 19.42
N GLU A 54 -2.73 8.47 18.27
CA GLU A 54 -2.54 9.14 16.98
C GLU A 54 -3.32 8.39 15.88
N PRO A 55 -4.67 8.46 15.87
CA PRO A 55 -5.51 7.57 15.04
C PRO A 55 -5.37 7.75 13.53
N HIS A 56 -4.66 8.79 13.10
CA HIS A 56 -4.29 9.02 11.70
C HIS A 56 -3.11 8.14 11.25
N LEU A 57 -2.42 7.48 12.20
CA LEU A 57 -1.34 6.54 11.94
C LEU A 57 -1.85 5.11 12.07
N GLY A 58 -1.66 4.36 10.99
CA GLY A 58 -1.98 2.94 10.93
C GLY A 58 -0.88 2.13 10.27
N SER A 59 -0.86 0.84 10.56
CA SER A 59 0.12 -0.13 10.06
C SER A 59 -0.56 -1.50 9.89
N SER A 60 -0.14 -2.26 8.88
CA SER A 60 -0.60 -3.62 8.63
C SER A 60 0.62 -4.51 8.39
N PRO A 61 1.36 -4.89 9.44
CA PRO A 61 2.53 -5.76 9.27
C PRO A 61 2.10 -7.15 8.79
N ASP A 62 3.01 -7.83 8.07
CA ASP A 62 2.74 -9.17 7.53
C ASP A 62 2.57 -10.24 8.63
N GLY A 63 3.00 -9.94 9.85
CA GLY A 63 2.60 -10.71 11.02
C GLY A 63 3.04 -10.12 12.35
N ILE A 64 2.35 -10.55 13.41
CA ILE A 64 2.73 -10.35 14.80
C ILE A 64 3.43 -11.61 15.28
N VAL A 65 4.62 -11.44 15.84
CA VAL A 65 5.48 -12.51 16.33
C VAL A 65 5.55 -12.44 17.83
N THR A 66 5.38 -13.57 18.51
CA THR A 66 5.63 -13.67 19.96
C THR A 66 6.46 -14.90 20.26
N CYS A 67 7.46 -14.78 21.12
CA CYS A 67 8.17 -15.93 21.67
C CYS A 67 8.63 -15.64 23.10
N THR A 68 8.95 -16.69 23.85
CA THR A 68 9.33 -16.57 25.27
C THR A 68 10.64 -15.80 25.48
N CYS A 69 11.58 -15.87 24.54
CA CYS A 69 12.90 -15.25 24.68
C CYS A 69 12.97 -13.78 24.23
N CYS A 70 12.16 -13.37 23.23
CA CYS A 70 12.22 -12.02 22.66
C CYS A 70 10.97 -11.18 22.95
N GLY A 71 9.91 -11.77 23.49
CA GLY A 71 8.63 -11.10 23.66
C GLY A 71 7.90 -10.91 22.33
N LYS A 72 7.19 -9.78 22.21
CA LYS A 72 6.37 -9.42 21.04
C LYS A 72 7.17 -8.57 20.05
N GLY A 73 7.04 -8.87 18.77
CA GLY A 73 7.56 -8.11 17.65
C GLY A 73 6.64 -8.21 16.42
N VAL A 74 7.12 -7.68 15.30
CA VAL A 74 6.44 -7.78 14.00
C VAL A 74 7.35 -8.43 12.96
N VAL A 75 6.78 -8.99 11.91
CA VAL A 75 7.50 -9.47 10.73
C VAL A 75 7.00 -8.71 9.50
N GLU A 76 7.93 -8.31 8.63
CA GLU A 76 7.66 -7.69 7.33
C GLU A 76 8.37 -8.51 6.25
N ILE A 77 7.63 -8.96 5.25
CA ILE A 77 8.05 -9.94 4.25
C ILE A 77 8.02 -9.30 2.87
N LYS A 78 9.17 -9.28 2.20
CA LYS A 78 9.30 -8.81 0.82
C LYS A 78 9.66 -9.96 -0.10
N CYS A 79 8.82 -10.18 -1.11
CA CYS A 79 9.04 -11.10 -2.22
C CYS A 79 9.33 -10.29 -3.49
N PRO A 80 10.59 -9.85 -3.75
CA PRO A 80 10.88 -8.93 -4.84
C PRO A 80 10.70 -9.58 -6.22
N TYR A 81 9.69 -9.16 -6.99
CA TYR A 81 9.39 -9.75 -8.31
C TYR A 81 10.58 -9.69 -9.29
N LYS A 82 11.35 -8.59 -9.30
CA LYS A 82 12.54 -8.44 -10.16
C LYS A 82 13.63 -9.48 -9.84
N TYR A 83 13.76 -9.87 -8.58
CA TYR A 83 14.79 -10.78 -8.06
C TYR A 83 14.20 -12.10 -7.55
N ARG A 84 13.03 -12.47 -8.05
CA ARG A 84 12.25 -13.61 -7.56
C ARG A 84 12.96 -14.96 -7.69
N GLU A 85 13.82 -15.11 -8.70
CA GLU A 85 14.57 -16.35 -8.93
C GLU A 85 15.84 -16.38 -8.04
N SER A 86 16.54 -15.26 -7.93
CA SER A 86 17.73 -15.10 -7.09
C SER A 86 18.06 -13.62 -6.85
N LEU A 87 18.71 -13.33 -5.73
CA LEU A 87 19.30 -12.02 -5.39
C LEU A 87 20.60 -11.70 -6.14
N GLN A 88 21.05 -12.54 -7.07
CA GLN A 88 22.23 -12.27 -7.90
C GLN A 88 22.07 -10.92 -8.65
N GLY A 89 23.07 -10.03 -8.50
CA GLY A 89 23.06 -8.68 -9.07
C GLY A 89 22.06 -7.71 -8.42
N SER A 90 21.39 -8.10 -7.33
CA SER A 90 20.43 -7.22 -6.64
C SER A 90 21.10 -6.05 -5.92
N THR A 91 22.29 -6.26 -5.37
CA THR A 91 23.02 -5.24 -4.60
C THR A 91 23.65 -4.17 -5.48
N GLU A 92 23.82 -4.44 -6.77
CA GLU A 92 24.23 -3.47 -7.79
C GLU A 92 23.09 -2.52 -8.20
N ASP A 93 21.83 -2.88 -7.90
CA ASP A 93 20.69 -1.99 -8.12
C ASP A 93 20.56 -1.00 -6.96
N PRO A 94 20.77 0.31 -7.21
CA PRO A 94 20.68 1.31 -6.15
C PRO A 94 19.28 1.40 -5.54
N LYS A 95 18.24 0.97 -6.27
CA LYS A 95 16.85 0.93 -5.80
C LYS A 95 16.51 -0.32 -5.00
N PHE A 96 17.38 -1.33 -4.96
CA PHE A 96 17.12 -2.51 -4.15
C PHE A 96 17.26 -2.19 -2.66
N CYS A 97 16.45 -2.85 -1.83
CA CYS A 97 16.33 -2.52 -0.42
C CYS A 97 17.55 -2.94 0.42
N LEU A 98 18.29 -3.97 0.01
CA LEU A 98 19.47 -4.45 0.72
C LEU A 98 20.76 -3.84 0.16
N ASP A 99 21.75 -3.64 1.02
CA ASP A 99 23.11 -3.26 0.65
C ASP A 99 23.97 -4.47 0.23
N ASN A 100 25.26 -4.25 -0.02
CA ASN A 100 26.21 -5.29 -0.42
C ASN A 100 26.44 -6.36 0.66
N SER A 101 26.14 -6.06 1.92
CA SER A 101 26.18 -7.00 3.04
C SER A 101 24.84 -7.68 3.26
N LEU A 102 23.89 -7.52 2.32
CA LEU A 102 22.53 -8.00 2.39
C LEU A 102 21.75 -7.44 3.59
N VAL A 103 22.11 -6.25 4.07
CA VAL A 103 21.45 -5.56 5.17
C VAL A 103 20.47 -4.51 4.65
N LEU A 104 19.29 -4.38 5.27
CA LEU A 104 18.31 -3.36 4.89
C LEU A 104 18.90 -1.96 5.05
N LYS A 105 18.93 -1.19 3.95
CA LYS A 105 19.43 0.18 3.92
C LYS A 105 18.54 1.10 4.79
N PRO A 106 19.11 1.83 5.77
CA PRO A 106 18.34 2.80 6.59
C PRO A 106 17.67 3.92 5.77
N SER A 107 18.21 4.23 4.59
CA SER A 107 17.65 5.21 3.66
C SER A 107 16.49 4.68 2.80
N HIS A 108 16.24 3.37 2.79
CA HIS A 108 15.20 2.78 1.96
C HIS A 108 13.82 2.94 2.61
N THR A 109 12.78 3.10 1.79
CA THR A 109 11.39 3.33 2.27
C THR A 109 10.88 2.22 3.19
N TYR A 110 11.26 0.97 2.95
CA TYR A 110 10.93 -0.16 3.83
C TYR A 110 11.50 0.00 5.26
N TYR A 111 12.61 0.71 5.46
CA TYR A 111 13.11 1.00 6.80
C TYR A 111 12.13 1.91 7.56
N TYR A 112 11.64 2.97 6.93
CA TYR A 112 10.60 3.83 7.51
C TYR A 112 9.30 3.06 7.76
N GLN A 113 8.93 2.15 6.85
CA GLN A 113 7.74 1.30 7.00
C GLN A 113 7.81 0.46 8.28
N ILE A 114 8.90 -0.30 8.49
CA ILE A 114 9.02 -1.17 9.67
C ILE A 114 9.17 -0.36 10.97
N GLN A 115 9.75 0.83 10.91
CA GLN A 115 9.83 1.74 12.06
C GLN A 115 8.44 2.22 12.46
N LEU A 116 7.59 2.58 11.49
CA LEU A 116 6.18 2.89 11.74
C LEU A 116 5.43 1.67 12.31
N HIS A 117 5.70 0.46 11.82
CA HIS A 117 5.09 -0.77 12.37
C HIS A 117 5.44 -0.95 13.85
N MET A 118 6.71 -0.77 14.22
CA MET A 118 7.17 -0.85 15.61
C MET A 118 6.59 0.26 16.50
N PHE A 119 6.34 1.45 15.95
CA PHE A 119 5.65 2.52 16.66
C PHE A 119 4.17 2.21 16.90
N VAL A 120 3.42 1.88 15.84
CA VAL A 120 1.97 1.65 15.89
C VAL A 120 1.61 0.39 16.70
N CYS A 121 2.38 -0.69 16.56
CA CYS A 121 2.10 -1.96 17.25
C CYS A 121 2.67 -2.02 18.68
N ASP A 122 3.33 -0.96 19.13
CA ASP A 122 4.07 -0.85 20.39
C ASP A 122 5.01 -2.04 20.64
N VAL A 123 5.96 -2.23 19.73
CA VAL A 123 6.99 -3.28 19.82
C VAL A 123 8.38 -2.69 19.58
N ASN A 124 9.43 -3.43 19.95
CA ASN A 124 10.82 -2.95 19.90
C ASN A 124 11.65 -3.53 18.75
N TYR A 125 11.10 -4.50 18.01
CA TYR A 125 11.79 -5.08 16.87
C TYR A 125 10.84 -5.49 15.74
N CYS A 126 11.38 -5.48 14.53
CA CYS A 126 10.81 -6.10 13.35
C CYS A 126 11.79 -7.11 12.78
N ASP A 127 11.35 -8.32 12.49
CA ASP A 127 12.08 -9.25 11.64
C ASP A 127 11.75 -8.93 10.17
N PHE A 128 12.70 -8.35 9.46
CA PHE A 128 12.59 -8.04 8.04
C PHE A 128 13.05 -9.23 7.21
N VAL A 129 12.16 -9.74 6.36
CA VAL A 129 12.37 -10.95 5.57
C VAL A 129 12.43 -10.58 4.09
N VAL A 130 13.46 -11.06 3.40
CA VAL A 130 13.51 -11.05 1.93
C VAL A 130 13.50 -12.49 1.45
N TRP A 131 12.49 -12.83 0.65
CA TRP A 131 12.27 -14.18 0.15
C TRP A 131 12.33 -14.20 -1.38
N THR A 132 13.18 -15.08 -1.90
CA THR A 132 13.22 -15.47 -3.31
C THR A 132 13.08 -17.00 -3.40
N LYS A 133 13.02 -17.56 -4.61
CA LYS A 133 13.03 -19.01 -4.79
C LYS A 133 14.34 -19.68 -4.34
N LYS A 134 15.42 -18.91 -4.16
CA LYS A 134 16.76 -19.42 -3.85
C LYS A 134 17.29 -18.94 -2.50
N GLU A 135 17.04 -17.67 -2.16
CA GLU A 135 17.53 -17.06 -0.93
C GLU A 135 16.38 -16.76 0.04
N PHE A 136 16.69 -16.93 1.32
CA PHE A 136 15.80 -16.61 2.43
C PHE A 136 16.62 -15.86 3.47
N ILE A 137 16.39 -14.55 3.57
CA ILE A 137 17.12 -13.66 4.46
C ILE A 137 16.19 -13.17 5.55
N VAL A 138 16.62 -13.26 6.80
CA VAL A 138 15.91 -12.73 7.98
C VAL A 138 16.85 -11.79 8.71
N GLN A 139 16.39 -10.57 8.98
CA GLN A 139 17.15 -9.56 9.70
C GLN A 139 16.30 -8.95 10.80
N ARG A 140 16.79 -9.00 12.03
CA ARG A 140 16.14 -8.28 13.12
C ARG A 140 16.58 -6.82 13.12
N VAL A 141 15.61 -5.91 12.97
CA VAL A 141 15.80 -4.46 13.04
C VAL A 141 15.17 -3.95 14.33
N GLY A 142 15.94 -3.18 15.11
CA GLY A 142 15.45 -2.52 16.32
C GLY A 142 14.75 -1.21 16.04
N LYS A 143 13.90 -0.78 16.98
CA LYS A 143 13.23 0.53 16.94
C LYS A 143 14.25 1.67 17.00
N ASP A 144 14.22 2.54 16.00
CA ASP A 144 15.02 3.75 15.92
C ASP A 144 14.21 4.92 16.48
N HIS A 145 14.43 5.21 17.75
CA HIS A 145 13.73 6.30 18.45
C HIS A 145 14.02 7.67 17.84
N LYS A 146 15.24 7.90 17.34
CA LYS A 146 15.62 9.19 16.76
C LYS A 146 14.90 9.41 15.44
N LEU A 147 14.87 8.39 14.57
CA LEU A 147 14.13 8.45 13.31
C LEU A 147 12.65 8.74 13.55
N LEU A 148 12.03 8.04 14.50
CA LEU A 148 10.61 8.24 14.82
C LEU A 148 10.34 9.64 15.36
N GLN A 149 11.19 10.14 16.27
CA GLN A 149 11.11 11.51 16.78
C GLN A 149 11.19 12.57 15.66
N ASP A 150 12.02 12.33 14.64
CA ASP A 150 12.23 13.25 13.52
C ASP A 150 11.15 13.15 12.43
N THR A 151 10.41 12.04 12.35
CA THR A 151 9.50 11.73 11.23
C THR A 151 8.02 11.78 11.59
N LEU A 152 7.62 11.32 12.78
CA LEU A 152 6.22 11.31 13.20
C LEU A 152 5.60 12.72 13.22
N PRO A 153 6.27 13.79 13.71
CA PRO A 153 5.71 15.13 13.64
C PRO A 153 5.41 15.61 12.22
N LYS A 154 6.22 15.19 11.24
CA LYS A 154 6.02 15.52 9.82
C LYS A 154 4.80 14.78 9.24
N ALA A 155 4.58 13.53 9.66
CA ALA A 155 3.39 12.78 9.28
C ALA A 155 2.11 13.42 9.85
N GLN A 156 2.16 13.87 11.11
CA GLN A 156 1.07 14.59 11.75
C GLN A 156 0.80 15.94 11.05
N GLU A 157 1.83 16.71 10.73
CA GLU A 157 1.69 17.97 9.98
C GLU A 157 1.07 17.75 8.59
N ALA A 158 1.52 16.72 7.86
CA ALA A 158 0.95 16.36 6.57
C ALA A 158 -0.53 15.94 6.69
N PHE A 159 -0.88 15.18 7.74
CA PHE A 159 -2.27 14.82 8.01
C PHE A 159 -3.12 16.05 8.28
N VAL A 160 -2.71 16.92 9.23
CA VAL A 160 -3.49 18.09 9.64
C VAL A 160 -3.60 19.15 8.53
N SER A 161 -2.54 19.34 7.73
CA SER A 161 -2.52 20.40 6.71
C SER A 161 -3.09 19.97 5.36
N GLN A 162 -3.06 18.67 5.02
CA GLN A 162 -3.47 18.19 3.69
C GLN A 162 -4.64 17.21 3.77
N VAL A 163 -4.53 16.17 4.59
CA VAL A 163 -5.51 15.07 4.59
C VAL A 163 -6.78 15.46 5.32
N LEU A 164 -6.68 16.02 6.52
CA LEU A 164 -7.81 16.38 7.36
C LEU A 164 -8.71 17.44 6.70
N PRO A 165 -8.19 18.53 6.10
CA PRO A 165 -9.04 19.47 5.37
C PRO A 165 -9.78 18.78 4.25
N GLU A 166 -9.13 17.90 3.49
CA GLU A 166 -9.80 17.18 2.40
C GLU A 166 -10.88 16.22 2.91
N LEU A 167 -10.66 15.54 4.03
CA LEU A 167 -11.68 14.69 4.66
C LEU A 167 -12.91 15.48 5.14
N LEU A 168 -12.71 16.72 5.61
CA LEU A 168 -13.78 17.56 6.15
C LEU A 168 -14.51 18.36 5.07
N THR A 169 -13.76 18.97 4.15
CA THR A 169 -14.30 19.90 3.16
C THR A 169 -14.49 19.28 1.80
N ARG A 170 -13.83 18.15 1.51
CA ARG A 170 -13.83 17.51 0.19
C ARG A 170 -13.49 18.50 -0.91
N ARG A 171 -12.55 19.43 -0.65
CA ARG A 171 -12.31 20.59 -1.52
C ARG A 171 -11.83 20.16 -2.89
N PHE A 172 -11.07 19.08 -2.96
CA PHE A 172 -10.58 18.49 -4.20
C PHE A 172 -11.47 17.35 -4.70
N ASP A 173 -12.66 17.18 -4.12
CA ASP A 173 -13.60 16.17 -4.60
C ASP A 173 -14.20 16.65 -5.93
N PRO A 174 -13.96 15.92 -7.04
CA PRO A 174 -14.53 16.27 -8.33
C PRO A 174 -16.07 16.36 -8.28
N ALA A 175 -16.70 15.72 -7.28
CA ALA A 175 -18.12 15.78 -7.03
C ALA A 175 -18.68 17.10 -6.53
N LEU A 176 -17.84 17.93 -5.91
CA LEU A 176 -18.25 19.25 -5.46
C LEU A 176 -17.91 20.33 -6.49
N GLU A 177 -16.99 20.06 -7.43
CA GLU A 177 -16.62 21.00 -8.49
C GLU A 177 -17.56 20.97 -9.71
N SER A 178 -18.10 19.81 -10.11
CA SER A 178 -19.01 19.73 -11.26
C SER A 178 -20.49 19.71 -10.88
N GLN A 179 -21.23 20.72 -11.36
CA GLN A 179 -22.70 20.76 -11.30
C GLN A 179 -23.36 19.78 -12.28
N ARG A 180 -22.59 19.14 -13.16
CA ARG A 180 -23.08 18.19 -14.17
C ARG A 180 -22.68 16.77 -13.77
N ALA A 181 -23.64 15.86 -13.86
CA ALA A 181 -23.40 14.43 -13.64
C ALA A 181 -23.44 13.70 -14.99
N CYS A 182 -22.49 12.78 -15.17
CA CYS A 182 -22.46 11.87 -16.31
C CYS A 182 -23.76 11.07 -16.38
N LYS A 183 -24.49 11.11 -17.49
CA LYS A 183 -25.78 10.44 -17.65
C LYS A 183 -25.68 8.92 -17.50
N PHE A 184 -24.54 8.33 -17.85
CA PHE A 184 -24.32 6.87 -17.76
C PHE A 184 -24.08 6.39 -16.33
N CYS A 185 -23.08 6.94 -15.63
CA CYS A 185 -22.70 6.46 -14.30
C CYS A 185 -23.26 7.30 -13.13
N ARG A 186 -23.93 8.41 -13.44
CA ARG A 186 -24.46 9.42 -12.49
C ARG A 186 -23.42 10.00 -11.53
N ARG A 187 -22.13 9.83 -11.87
CA ARG A 187 -21.04 10.45 -11.15
C ARG A 187 -20.72 11.81 -11.77
N PRO A 188 -20.26 12.76 -10.96
CA PRO A 188 -19.79 14.06 -11.42
C PRO A 188 -18.53 13.93 -12.27
N ASP A 189 -18.18 15.01 -12.97
CA ASP A 189 -17.09 14.98 -13.95
C ASP A 189 -15.75 14.62 -13.31
N PHE A 190 -15.14 13.55 -13.82
CA PHE A 190 -13.76 13.23 -13.53
C PHE A 190 -13.03 12.79 -14.80
N GLY A 191 -11.82 13.32 -14.99
CA GLY A 191 -11.00 13.03 -16.18
C GLY A 191 -11.56 13.63 -17.47
N LYS A 192 -11.46 12.91 -18.59
CA LYS A 192 -11.91 13.38 -19.91
C LYS A 192 -13.40 13.12 -20.10
N THR A 193 -14.11 14.13 -20.58
CA THR A 193 -15.57 14.10 -20.74
C THR A 193 -16.01 14.54 -22.13
N ILE A 194 -17.22 14.15 -22.52
CA ILE A 194 -17.84 14.44 -23.82
C ILE A 194 -19.33 14.76 -23.65
N ASP A 195 -19.80 15.74 -24.43
CA ASP A 195 -21.22 16.03 -24.58
C ASP A 195 -21.78 15.33 -25.83
N CYS A 196 -23.04 14.88 -25.75
CA CYS A 196 -23.74 14.39 -26.92
C CYS A 196 -24.10 15.56 -27.86
N ASN A 197 -23.85 15.41 -29.16
CA ASN A 197 -24.21 16.46 -30.12
C ASN A 197 -25.72 16.58 -30.37
N LYS A 198 -26.50 15.55 -30.04
CA LYS A 198 -27.95 15.49 -30.31
C LYS A 198 -28.82 15.77 -29.08
N CYS A 199 -28.27 15.75 -27.86
CA CYS A 199 -29.03 16.02 -26.63
C CYS A 199 -28.15 16.68 -25.58
N SER A 200 -28.74 17.28 -24.54
CA SER A 200 -28.01 17.98 -23.47
C SER A 200 -27.32 17.06 -22.46
N SER A 201 -27.06 15.80 -22.83
CA SER A 201 -26.49 14.78 -21.94
C SER A 201 -24.97 14.77 -21.99
N HIS A 202 -24.37 14.58 -20.82
CA HIS A 202 -22.92 14.59 -20.60
C HIS A 202 -22.39 13.21 -20.21
N PHE A 203 -21.17 12.84 -20.62
CA PHE A 203 -20.59 11.51 -20.38
C PHE A 203 -19.07 11.53 -20.14
N HIS A 204 -18.56 10.60 -19.34
CA HIS A 204 -17.12 10.33 -19.25
C HIS A 204 -16.63 9.49 -20.42
N TYR A 205 -15.43 9.76 -20.93
CA TYR A 205 -14.79 8.96 -21.98
C TYR A 205 -14.76 7.47 -21.63
N SER A 206 -14.44 7.14 -20.38
CA SER A 206 -14.42 5.77 -19.87
C SER A 206 -15.81 5.12 -19.83
N CYS A 207 -16.86 5.89 -19.54
CA CYS A 207 -18.24 5.38 -19.50
C CYS A 207 -18.79 5.06 -20.90
N VAL A 208 -18.30 5.75 -21.94
CA VAL A 208 -18.75 5.55 -23.33
C VAL A 208 -17.65 5.00 -24.24
N ASN A 209 -16.61 4.39 -23.66
CA ASN A 209 -15.51 3.72 -24.35
C ASN A 209 -14.75 4.57 -25.40
N ILE A 210 -14.68 5.89 -25.18
CA ILE A 210 -13.93 6.80 -26.05
C ILE A 210 -12.46 6.81 -25.63
N ARG A 211 -11.56 6.42 -26.53
CA ARG A 211 -10.11 6.41 -26.28
C ARG A 211 -9.40 7.68 -26.75
N ARG A 212 -9.95 8.35 -27.76
CA ARG A 212 -9.38 9.57 -28.38
C ARG A 212 -10.52 10.57 -28.66
N LYS A 213 -10.20 11.87 -28.60
CA LYS A 213 -11.19 12.93 -28.81
C LYS A 213 -11.81 12.83 -30.22
N PRO A 214 -13.12 12.56 -30.36
CA PRO A 214 -13.79 12.56 -31.65
C PRO A 214 -14.13 13.99 -32.09
N THR A 215 -14.34 14.18 -33.39
CA THR A 215 -14.82 15.47 -33.97
C THR A 215 -16.32 15.66 -33.77
N MET A 216 -17.11 14.61 -33.88
CA MET A 216 -18.53 14.57 -33.54
C MET A 216 -18.88 13.26 -32.83
N TRP A 217 -19.75 13.32 -31.83
CA TRP A 217 -20.16 12.14 -31.08
C TRP A 217 -21.62 12.26 -30.63
N SER A 218 -22.35 11.16 -30.66
CA SER A 218 -23.72 11.05 -30.16
C SER A 218 -23.79 9.86 -29.19
N CYS A 219 -24.56 10.01 -28.11
CA CYS A 219 -24.77 8.93 -27.16
C CYS A 219 -25.62 7.80 -27.77
N LEU A 220 -25.61 6.61 -27.17
CA LEU A 220 -26.36 5.45 -27.65
C LEU A 220 -27.85 5.76 -27.85
N ASP A 221 -28.49 6.40 -26.87
CA ASP A 221 -29.90 6.83 -26.96
C ASP A 221 -30.20 7.68 -28.21
N CYS A 222 -29.23 8.49 -28.66
CA CYS A 222 -29.39 9.38 -29.81
C CYS A 222 -28.81 8.81 -31.11
N ALA A 223 -28.06 7.71 -31.03
CA ALA A 223 -27.54 6.98 -32.18
C ALA A 223 -28.58 6.00 -32.73
N GLU A 224 -29.46 5.50 -31.86
CA GLU A 224 -30.58 4.61 -32.19
C GLU A 224 -31.87 5.36 -32.61
N SER A 225 -31.87 6.69 -32.53
CA SER A 225 -32.95 7.60 -32.93
C SER A 225 -32.64 8.39 -34.19
#